data_AF-A0A6B3HXM2-F1
#
_entry.id   AF-A0A6B3HXM2-F1
#
_cell.length_a   1.000
_cell.length_b   1.000
_cell.length_c   1.000
_cell.angle_alpha   90.00
_cell.angle_beta   90.00
_cell.angle_gamma   90.00
#
_symmetry.space_group_name_H-M   'P 1'
#
loop_
_entity.id
_entity.type
_entity.pdbx_description
1 polymer ?
#
loop_
_entity_poly.entity_id
_entity_poly.type
_entity_poly.pdbx_seq_one_letter_code
_entity_poly.pdbx_strand_id
1 'polypeptide(L)'
;APEKTVEHALVTSRPTVRPGDDEIDKLCRMVDEAKRVTLFCGSGTAGAHAEVMEFAEKVKSPVGHALRGKEWIQYDNPYDVGMSGLLGYGAAYEA
;
A
#
# COMPACT_ATOMS: atom_id res chain seq x y z
N ALA A 1 18.67 33.35 40.56
CA ALA A 1 17.53 32.75 39.83
C ALA A 1 18.09 32.18 38.53
N PRO A 2 17.72 30.96 38.08
CA PRO A 2 18.31 30.42 36.87
C PRO A 2 17.84 31.24 35.67
N GLU A 3 18.80 31.51 34.78
CA GLU A 3 18.66 32.31 33.56
C GLU A 3 17.98 31.49 32.45
N LYS A 4 16.96 32.11 31.83
CA LYS A 4 16.31 31.82 30.54
C LYS A 4 16.00 30.36 30.20
N THR A 5 14.72 30.03 30.24
CA THR A 5 14.12 28.85 29.59
C THR A 5 14.42 28.86 28.09
N VAL A 6 15.01 27.78 27.57
CA VAL A 6 15.21 27.57 26.14
C VAL A 6 13.94 26.94 25.57
N GLU A 7 13.28 27.61 24.63
CA GLU A 7 12.19 26.98 23.85
C GLU A 7 12.78 25.96 22.90
N HIS A 8 12.49 24.68 23.14
CA HIS A 8 12.75 23.61 22.18
C HIS A 8 11.51 23.42 21.29
N ALA A 9 11.70 23.44 19.97
CA ALA A 9 10.62 23.13 19.04
C ALA A 9 10.15 21.68 19.26
N LEU A 10 8.88 21.51 19.61
CA LEU A 10 8.24 20.21 19.68
C LEU A 10 7.85 19.79 18.26
N VAL A 11 8.32 18.63 17.82
CA VAL A 11 7.83 18.01 16.59
C VAL A 11 6.42 17.47 16.88
N THR A 12 5.41 18.19 16.39
CA THR A 12 3.99 17.86 16.61
C THR A 12 3.37 17.07 15.46
N SER A 13 4.05 17.02 14.31
CA SER A 13 3.62 16.24 13.14
C SER A 13 4.36 14.92 13.04
N ARG A 14 3.67 13.89 12.56
CA ARG A 14 4.30 12.59 12.28
C ARG A 14 5.12 12.73 10.99
N PRO A 15 6.41 12.36 10.98
CA PRO A 15 7.21 12.42 9.77
C PRO A 15 6.69 11.43 8.73
N THR A 16 6.69 11.84 7.47
CA THR A 16 6.37 10.96 6.34
C THR A 16 7.55 10.05 6.04
N VAL A 17 7.28 8.76 5.81
CA VAL A 17 8.27 7.78 5.37
C VAL A 17 7.89 7.33 3.97
N ARG A 18 8.80 7.51 3.01
CA ARG A 18 8.68 6.97 1.65
C ARG A 18 10.04 6.55 1.10
N PRO A 19 10.09 5.68 0.07
CA PRO A 19 11.32 5.42 -0.66
C PRO A 19 11.87 6.69 -1.33
N GLY A 20 13.17 6.69 -1.62
CA GLY A 20 13.81 7.72 -2.45
C GLY A 20 13.32 7.69 -3.89
N ASP A 21 13.63 8.75 -4.65
CA ASP A 21 13.13 8.91 -6.02
C ASP A 21 13.69 7.83 -6.97
N ASP A 22 14.98 7.49 -6.85
CA ASP A 22 15.61 6.43 -7.66
C ASP A 22 14.94 5.06 -7.47
N GLU A 23 14.48 4.77 -6.24
CA GLU A 23 13.83 3.51 -5.89
C GLU A 23 12.41 3.43 -6.46
N ILE A 24 11.74 4.58 -6.52
CA ILE A 24 10.40 4.69 -7.13
C ILE A 24 10.51 4.58 -8.64
N ASP A 25 11.49 5.23 -9.27
CA ASP A 25 11.74 5.10 -10.70
C ASP A 25 12.04 3.65 -11.08
N LYS A 26 12.80 2.94 -10.25
CA LYS A 26 13.08 1.52 -10.44
C LYS A 26 11.80 0.67 -10.36
N LEU A 27 10.92 0.94 -9.38
CA LEU A 27 9.63 0.26 -9.27
C LEU A 27 8.76 0.52 -10.50
N CYS A 28 8.69 1.77 -10.98
CA CYS A 28 7.95 2.12 -12.19
C CYS A 28 8.42 1.33 -13.40
N ARG A 29 9.74 1.24 -13.64
CA ARG A 29 10.29 0.42 -14.73
C ARG A 29 9.93 -1.05 -14.60
N MET A 30 10.02 -1.62 -13.39
CA MET A 30 9.63 -3.01 -13.15
C MET A 30 8.16 -3.26 -13.47
N VAL A 31 7.28 -2.31 -13.14
CA VAL A 31 5.84 -2.37 -13.45
C VAL A 31 5.60 -2.25 -14.96
N ASP A 32 6.27 -1.31 -15.63
CA ASP A 32 6.12 -1.07 -17.07
C ASP A 32 6.63 -2.26 -17.92
N GLU A 33 7.68 -2.95 -17.45
CA GLU A 33 8.26 -4.12 -18.12
C GLU A 33 7.50 -5.43 -17.83
N ALA A 34 6.67 -5.47 -16.78
CA ALA A 34 5.96 -6.67 -16.38
C ALA A 34 4.85 -7.01 -17.38
N LYS A 35 4.75 -8.30 -17.74
CA LYS A 35 3.67 -8.79 -18.60
C LYS A 35 2.31 -8.80 -17.89
N ARG A 36 2.33 -8.98 -16.57
CA ARG A 36 1.16 -9.02 -15.68
C ARG A 36 1.61 -8.51 -14.32
N VAL A 37 0.77 -7.70 -13.69
CA VAL A 37 1.00 -7.12 -12.37
C VAL A 37 -0.18 -7.51 -11.51
N THR A 38 0.10 -7.97 -10.29
CA THR A 38 -0.90 -8.26 -9.25
C THR A 38 -0.49 -7.51 -7.99
N LEU A 39 -1.42 -6.77 -7.38
CA LEU A 39 -1.20 -6.14 -6.08
C LEU A 39 -1.60 -7.13 -4.99
N PHE A 40 -0.73 -7.32 -4.00
CA PHE A 40 -1.04 -8.14 -2.83
C PHE A 40 -0.98 -7.31 -1.54
N CYS A 41 -2.14 -7.00 -0.98
CA CYS A 41 -2.30 -6.02 0.09
C CYS A 41 -2.44 -6.66 1.48
N GLY A 42 -1.76 -6.09 2.48
CA GLY A 42 -1.88 -6.49 3.89
C GLY A 42 -2.40 -5.35 4.76
N SER A 43 -2.31 -5.48 6.08
CA SER A 43 -2.74 -4.40 7.01
C SER A 43 -1.96 -3.09 6.85
N GLY A 44 -0.83 -3.12 6.16
CA GLY A 44 -0.03 -1.92 5.86
C GLY A 44 -0.73 -0.93 4.93
N THR A 45 -1.82 -1.33 4.25
CA THR A 45 -2.63 -0.43 3.41
C THR A 45 -3.67 0.36 4.20
N ALA A 46 -3.67 0.27 5.54
CA ALA A 46 -4.58 1.05 6.38
C ALA A 46 -4.43 2.56 6.09
N GLY A 47 -5.54 3.19 5.70
CA GLY A 47 -5.58 4.61 5.33
C GLY A 47 -5.12 4.93 3.90
N ALA A 48 -4.82 3.93 3.06
CA ALA A 48 -4.34 4.10 1.69
C ALA A 48 -5.25 3.42 0.63
N HIS A 49 -6.53 3.21 0.95
CA HIS A 49 -7.46 2.49 0.06
C HIS A 49 -7.60 3.20 -1.30
N ALA A 50 -7.84 4.52 -1.28
CA ALA A 50 -8.04 5.30 -2.49
C ALA A 50 -6.82 5.26 -3.41
N GLU A 51 -5.62 5.39 -2.84
CA GLU A 51 -4.35 5.34 -3.58
C GLU A 51 -4.11 3.96 -4.19
N VAL A 52 -4.46 2.88 -3.48
CA VAL A 52 -4.37 1.52 -4.05
C VAL A 52 -5.37 1.34 -5.19
N MET A 53 -6.60 1.85 -5.07
CA MET A 53 -7.59 1.76 -6.14
C MET A 53 -7.17 2.53 -7.39
N GLU A 54 -6.62 3.74 -7.22
CA GLU A 54 -6.08 4.53 -8.32
C GLU A 54 -4.92 3.81 -9.01
N PHE A 55 -4.01 3.22 -8.23
CA PHE A 55 -2.89 2.49 -8.78
C PHE A 55 -3.33 1.21 -9.51
N ALA A 56 -4.22 0.42 -8.91
CA ALA A 56 -4.78 -0.78 -9.52
C ALA A 56 -5.46 -0.48 -10.85
N GLU A 57 -6.23 0.62 -10.92
CA GLU A 57 -6.87 1.08 -12.16
C GLU A 57 -5.82 1.50 -13.21
N LYS A 58 -4.76 2.19 -12.80
CA LYS A 58 -3.71 2.65 -13.72
C LYS A 58 -2.95 1.50 -14.35
N VAL A 59 -2.58 0.50 -13.55
CA VAL A 59 -1.77 -0.65 -14.01
C VAL A 59 -2.62 -1.85 -14.43
N LYS A 60 -3.94 -1.74 -14.38
CA LYS A 60 -4.90 -2.81 -14.71
C LYS A 60 -4.64 -4.10 -13.94
N SER A 61 -4.37 -3.95 -12.64
CA SER A 61 -3.97 -5.04 -11.76
C SER A 61 -5.15 -5.59 -10.95
N PRO A 62 -5.32 -6.92 -10.86
CA PRO A 62 -6.12 -7.51 -9.79
C PRO A 62 -5.48 -7.21 -8.42
N VAL A 63 -6.30 -7.21 -7.38
CA VAL A 63 -5.91 -6.92 -6.00
C VAL A 63 -6.26 -8.11 -5.11
N GLY A 64 -5.24 -8.88 -4.74
CA GLY A 64 -5.35 -9.90 -3.70
C GLY A 64 -5.01 -9.31 -2.34
N HIS A 65 -5.42 -9.98 -1.26
CA HIS A 65 -5.10 -9.51 0.08
C HIS A 65 -4.83 -10.61 1.11
N ALA A 66 -4.03 -10.28 2.11
CA ALA A 66 -3.88 -11.11 3.30
C ALA A 66 -5.10 -10.98 4.21
N LEU A 67 -5.26 -11.91 5.16
CA LEU A 67 -6.36 -11.87 6.13
C LEU A 67 -6.41 -10.56 6.91
N ARG A 68 -5.26 -10.07 7.39
CA ARG A 68 -5.17 -8.79 8.11
C ARG A 68 -5.33 -7.55 7.22
N GLY A 69 -5.34 -7.71 5.90
CA GLY A 69 -5.64 -6.63 4.94
C GLY A 69 -7.13 -6.52 4.62
N LYS A 70 -7.94 -7.55 4.95
CA LYS A 70 -9.34 -7.67 4.54
C LYS A 70 -10.17 -6.41 4.84
N GLU A 71 -10.13 -5.93 6.08
CA GLU A 71 -10.90 -4.76 6.52
C GLU A 71 -10.46 -3.45 5.82
N TRP A 72 -9.25 -3.42 5.28
CA TRP A 72 -8.64 -2.20 4.72
C TRP A 72 -8.76 -2.10 3.20
N ILE A 73 -8.98 -3.22 2.50
CA ILE A 73 -8.83 -3.26 1.04
C ILE A 73 -9.95 -3.96 0.29
N GLN A 74 -10.73 -4.82 0.94
CA GLN A 74 -11.75 -5.61 0.23
C GLN A 74 -13.03 -4.81 -0.06
N TYR A 75 -13.36 -3.81 0.76
CA TYR A 75 -14.56 -3.00 0.54
C TYR A 75 -14.37 -2.09 -0.68
N ASP A 76 -15.45 -1.82 -1.41
CA ASP A 76 -15.49 -0.90 -2.57
C ASP A 76 -14.31 -1.06 -3.55
N ASN A 77 -13.86 -2.29 -3.75
CA ASN A 77 -12.71 -2.63 -4.57
C ASN A 77 -13.16 -3.48 -5.78
N PRO A 78 -13.33 -2.88 -6.97
CA PRO A 78 -13.74 -3.61 -8.17
C PRO A 78 -12.67 -4.55 -8.72
N TYR A 79 -11.45 -4.49 -8.19
CA TYR A 79 -10.31 -5.32 -8.58
C TYR A 79 -10.06 -6.48 -7.60
N ASP A 80 -10.90 -6.65 -6.57
CA ASP A 80 -10.71 -7.68 -5.53
C ASP A 80 -10.74 -9.10 -6.13
N VAL A 81 -9.68 -9.85 -5.88
CA VAL A 81 -9.59 -11.30 -6.16
C VAL A 81 -9.52 -12.12 -4.87
N GLY A 82 -9.76 -11.48 -3.72
CA GLY A 82 -9.85 -12.10 -2.42
C GLY A 82 -8.50 -12.47 -1.82
N MET A 83 -8.50 -13.52 -0.99
CA MET A 83 -7.31 -13.97 -0.27
C MET A 83 -6.63 -15.16 -0.94
N SER A 84 -5.31 -15.22 -0.80
CA SER A 84 -4.49 -16.41 -1.08
C SER A 84 -4.33 -17.28 0.19
N GLY A 85 -3.82 -18.51 0.03
CA GLY A 85 -3.61 -19.46 1.13
C GLY A 85 -4.82 -20.33 1.46
N LEU A 86 -4.71 -21.16 2.51
CA LEU A 86 -5.70 -22.22 2.84
C LEU A 86 -7.13 -21.70 3.05
N LEU A 87 -7.27 -20.49 3.58
CA LEU A 87 -8.56 -19.85 3.85
C LEU A 87 -9.03 -18.93 2.71
N GLY A 88 -8.30 -18.90 1.60
CA GLY A 88 -8.63 -18.15 0.41
C GLY A 88 -9.59 -18.90 -0.53
N TYR A 89 -9.99 -18.24 -1.61
CA TYR A 89 -10.88 -18.81 -2.63
C TYR A 89 -10.16 -19.15 -3.95
N GLY A 90 -8.82 -19.13 -3.95
CA GLY A 90 -7.97 -19.51 -5.08
C GLY A 90 -7.70 -18.40 -6.11
N ALA A 91 -8.65 -17.50 -6.36
CA ALA A 91 -8.50 -16.44 -7.36
C ALA A 91 -7.25 -15.56 -7.16
N ALA A 92 -6.97 -15.12 -5.92
CA ALA A 92 -5.74 -14.39 -5.61
C ALA A 92 -4.44 -15.21 -5.74
N TYR A 93 -4.51 -16.54 -5.78
CA TYR A 93 -3.35 -17.40 -6.03
C TYR A 93 -3.06 -17.55 -7.54
N GLU A 94 -4.09 -17.48 -8.37
CA GLU A 94 -3.99 -17.61 -9.83
C GLU A 94 -3.79 -16.27 -10.57
N ALA A 95 -4.01 -15.15 -9.86
CA ALA A 95 -3.96 -13.79 -10.37
C ALA A 95 -2.57 -13.33 -10.84
#